data_AF-A0A6J2WH50-F1
#
_entry.id   AF-A0A6J2WH50-F1
#
_cell.length_a   1.000
_cell.length_b   1.000
_cell.length_c   1.000
_cell.angle_alpha   90.00
_cell.angle_beta   90.00
_cell.angle_gamma   90.00
#
_symmetry.space_group_name_H-M   'P 1'
#
loop_
_entity.id
_entity.type
_entity.pdbx_description
1 polymer ?
#
loop_
_entity_poly.entity_id
_entity_poly.type
_entity_poly.pdbx_seq_one_letter_code
_entity_poly.pdbx_strand_id
1 'polypeptide(L)'
;MKLLIFAAAVVTVVSAASLSLEDLEFHAWKMKFGKIYRSSEEEAQRKLTWLSNRRQVLVHNMLADQGIKSYRLGMTYFADMDNQEYRETVSKGCLLPFNRTKSRSAVTFLRQAGGAQLPKDVDWRDKGFVTSVKDQKDCGSCWAFSATGALEGQTFRKTGKLVSLSEQQLVDCSGDYGNMGCGGGWMDDAFKYVKDNGGLDTEDSYPYEAQDGECRYDPSHIGATCTGYVDITRGDESALQEAVANIGPVSVAIDAGHASFQLYESGIYDEPDCSSSELDHGVLAVGYSSEDGKDYWLVKNSWGLDWGERGYIKMIRNKHNQCGIATSASYPLV
;
A
#
# COMPACT_ATOMS: atom_id res chain seq x y z
N MET A 1 -54.61 -42.81 49.28
CA MET A 1 -53.42 -42.64 48.42
C MET A 1 -53.83 -42.81 46.97
N LYS A 2 -53.72 -41.75 46.16
CA LYS A 2 -53.16 -41.77 44.79
C LYS A 2 -53.31 -40.36 44.21
N LEU A 3 -52.20 -39.62 44.27
CA LEU A 3 -52.03 -38.29 43.70
C LEU A 3 -52.11 -38.38 42.17
N LEU A 4 -52.89 -37.48 41.56
CA LEU A 4 -52.84 -37.18 40.12
C LEU A 4 -51.67 -36.23 39.88
N ILE A 5 -50.61 -36.74 39.25
CA ILE A 5 -49.46 -35.98 38.81
C ILE A 5 -49.82 -35.38 37.44
N PHE A 6 -50.00 -34.06 37.38
CA PHE A 6 -50.03 -33.32 36.13
C PHE A 6 -48.59 -33.20 35.60
N ALA A 7 -48.28 -33.90 34.51
CA ALA A 7 -47.04 -33.72 33.77
C ALA A 7 -47.16 -32.46 32.90
N ALA A 8 -46.49 -31.38 33.30
CA ALA A 8 -46.30 -30.22 32.45
C ALA A 8 -45.21 -30.55 31.41
N ALA A 9 -45.62 -30.78 30.16
CA ALA A 9 -44.69 -30.86 29.04
C ALA A 9 -44.18 -29.45 28.72
N VAL A 10 -42.99 -29.12 29.21
CA VAL A 10 -42.26 -27.93 28.78
C VAL A 10 -41.71 -28.22 27.39
N VAL A 11 -42.40 -27.75 26.36
CA VAL A 11 -41.85 -27.71 24.99
C VAL A 11 -40.87 -26.54 24.95
N THR A 12 -39.59 -26.82 25.21
CA THR A 12 -38.52 -25.87 24.88
C THR A 12 -38.39 -25.80 23.36
N VAL A 13 -39.01 -24.81 22.74
CA VAL A 13 -38.72 -24.45 21.36
C VAL A 13 -37.31 -23.84 21.36
N VAL A 14 -36.31 -24.67 21.11
CA VAL A 14 -34.98 -24.18 20.74
C VAL A 14 -35.14 -23.61 19.33
N SER A 15 -35.36 -22.30 19.22
CA SER A 15 -35.14 -21.61 17.95
C SER A 15 -33.66 -21.75 17.62
N ALA A 16 -33.32 -22.76 16.81
CA ALA A 16 -32.07 -22.74 16.08
C ALA A 16 -32.14 -21.50 15.18
N ALA A 17 -31.48 -20.42 15.57
CA ALA A 17 -31.32 -19.26 14.71
C ALA A 17 -30.68 -19.78 13.41
N SER A 18 -31.45 -19.76 12.32
CA SER A 18 -30.94 -20.13 11.01
C SER A 18 -29.84 -19.15 10.65
N LEU A 19 -28.60 -19.63 10.52
CA LEU A 19 -27.47 -18.83 10.04
C LEU A 19 -27.83 -18.22 8.69
N SER A 20 -27.75 -16.90 8.60
CA SER A 20 -27.97 -16.18 7.34
C SER A 20 -26.79 -16.38 6.39
N LEU A 21 -26.99 -16.14 5.09
CA LEU A 21 -25.88 -16.15 4.12
C LEU A 21 -24.77 -15.16 4.54
N GLU A 22 -25.17 -14.00 5.04
CA GLU A 22 -24.25 -12.96 5.52
C GLU A 22 -23.45 -13.42 6.75
N ASP A 23 -24.05 -14.25 7.62
CA ASP A 23 -23.34 -14.85 8.76
C ASP A 23 -22.25 -15.82 8.27
N LEU A 24 -22.57 -16.64 7.27
CA LEU A 24 -21.64 -17.60 6.68
C LEU A 24 -20.50 -16.90 5.93
N GLU A 25 -20.81 -15.86 5.16
CA GLU A 25 -19.80 -15.07 4.44
C GLU A 25 -18.88 -14.31 5.40
N PHE A 26 -19.42 -13.68 6.45
CA PHE A 26 -18.61 -13.02 7.47
C PHE A 26 -17.71 -14.03 8.19
N HIS A 27 -18.24 -15.20 8.56
CA HIS A 27 -17.44 -16.26 9.18
C HIS A 27 -16.30 -16.75 8.26
N ALA A 28 -16.58 -17.00 6.98
CA ALA A 28 -15.57 -17.38 6.00
C ALA A 28 -14.51 -16.29 5.80
N TRP A 29 -14.93 -15.02 5.74
CA TRP A 29 -14.03 -13.88 5.65
C TRP A 29 -13.11 -13.77 6.88
N LYS A 30 -13.64 -13.93 8.10
CA LYS A 30 -12.82 -13.95 9.32
C LYS A 30 -11.78 -15.07 9.27
N MET A 31 -12.20 -16.27 8.85
CA MET A 31 -11.30 -17.41 8.73
C MET A 31 -10.19 -17.17 7.69
N LYS A 32 -10.53 -16.61 6.53
CA LYS A 32 -9.56 -16.24 5.48
C LYS A 32 -8.50 -15.29 6.01
N PHE A 33 -8.91 -14.28 6.77
CA PHE A 33 -8.05 -13.19 7.23
C PHE A 33 -7.55 -13.34 8.68
N GLY A 34 -7.81 -14.48 9.32
CA GLY A 34 -7.40 -14.75 10.70
C GLY A 34 -7.95 -13.76 11.72
N LYS A 35 -9.15 -13.21 11.50
CA LYS A 35 -9.73 -12.15 12.35
C LYS A 35 -10.19 -12.73 13.69
N ILE A 36 -9.67 -12.15 14.77
CA ILE A 36 -10.01 -12.49 16.17
C ILE A 36 -10.38 -11.19 16.88
N TYR A 37 -11.51 -11.19 17.58
CA TYR A 37 -12.02 -10.04 18.32
C TYR A 37 -12.00 -10.31 19.82
N ARG A 38 -11.92 -9.24 20.62
CA ARG A 38 -11.75 -9.34 22.09
C ARG A 38 -13.04 -9.74 22.79
N SER A 39 -14.19 -9.43 22.19
CA SER A 39 -15.50 -9.80 22.73
C SER A 39 -16.56 -10.01 21.66
N SER A 40 -17.68 -10.61 22.05
CA SER A 40 -18.88 -10.76 21.20
C SER A 40 -19.45 -9.43 20.74
N GLU A 41 -19.35 -8.40 21.57
CA GLU A 41 -19.85 -7.05 21.28
C GLU A 41 -18.98 -6.38 20.20
N GLU A 42 -17.65 -6.50 20.31
CA GLU A 42 -16.73 -6.04 19.28
C GLU A 42 -16.99 -6.77 17.95
N GLU A 43 -17.12 -8.10 17.98
CA GLU A 43 -17.41 -8.88 16.78
C GLU A 43 -18.72 -8.45 16.12
N ALA A 44 -19.78 -8.21 16.91
CA ALA A 44 -21.05 -7.74 16.40
C ALA A 44 -20.90 -6.36 15.72
N GLN A 45 -20.15 -5.44 16.32
CA GLN A 45 -19.89 -4.12 15.73
C GLN A 45 -19.07 -4.22 14.43
N ARG A 46 -18.01 -5.02 14.44
CA ARG A 46 -17.14 -5.29 13.27
C ARG A 46 -17.94 -5.90 12.12
N LYS A 47 -18.87 -6.79 12.44
CA LYS A 47 -19.80 -7.36 11.46
C LYS A 47 -20.75 -6.31 10.86
N LEU A 48 -21.26 -5.36 11.64
CA LEU A 48 -22.10 -4.28 11.10
C LEU A 48 -21.34 -3.41 10.11
N THR A 49 -20.10 -3.06 10.43
CA THR A 49 -19.19 -2.35 9.53
C THR A 49 -18.90 -3.16 8.26
N TRP A 50 -18.59 -4.46 8.43
CA TRP A 50 -18.38 -5.39 7.32
C TRP A 50 -19.60 -5.49 6.39
N LEU A 51 -20.82 -5.53 6.93
CA LEU A 51 -22.05 -5.53 6.13
C LEU A 51 -22.24 -4.22 5.36
N SER A 52 -21.88 -3.09 5.97
CA SER A 52 -21.90 -1.77 5.30
C SER A 52 -20.93 -1.74 4.12
N ASN A 53 -19.69 -2.19 4.32
CA ASN A 53 -18.69 -2.26 3.26
C ASN A 53 -19.07 -3.29 2.19
N ARG A 54 -19.66 -4.42 2.56
CA ARG A 54 -20.22 -5.39 1.62
C ARG A 54 -21.27 -4.77 0.71
N ARG A 55 -22.17 -3.95 1.26
CA ARG A 55 -23.17 -3.23 0.46
C ARG A 55 -22.50 -2.30 -0.55
N GLN A 56 -21.45 -1.58 -0.15
CA GLN A 56 -20.69 -0.72 -1.06
C GLN A 56 -20.03 -1.54 -2.19
N VAL A 57 -19.39 -2.66 -1.83
CA VAL A 57 -18.78 -3.59 -2.80
C VAL A 57 -19.81 -4.08 -3.82
N LEU A 58 -20.99 -4.53 -3.37
CA LEU A 58 -22.04 -5.01 -4.25
C LEU A 58 -22.55 -3.92 -5.20
N VAL A 59 -22.85 -2.72 -4.67
CA VAL A 59 -23.34 -1.61 -5.49
C VAL A 59 -22.28 -1.15 -6.50
N HIS A 60 -21.03 -1.01 -6.09
CA HIS A 60 -19.94 -0.62 -6.97
C HIS A 60 -19.72 -1.66 -8.08
N ASN A 61 -19.71 -2.95 -7.72
CA ASN A 61 -19.49 -4.02 -8.68
C ASN A 61 -20.65 -4.16 -9.68
N MET A 62 -21.89 -3.86 -9.28
CA MET A 62 -23.01 -3.74 -10.23
C MET A 62 -22.83 -2.62 -11.26
N LEU A 63 -22.15 -1.52 -10.89
CA LEU A 63 -21.79 -0.45 -11.83
C LEU A 63 -20.60 -0.84 -12.71
N ALA A 64 -19.65 -1.61 -12.17
CA ALA A 64 -18.54 -2.18 -12.94
C ALA A 64 -19.04 -3.17 -14.00
N ASP A 65 -20.02 -4.02 -13.68
CA ASP A 65 -20.66 -4.95 -14.62
C ASP A 65 -21.37 -4.23 -15.78
N GLN A 66 -21.74 -2.96 -15.58
CA GLN A 66 -22.32 -2.09 -16.61
C GLN A 66 -21.27 -1.24 -17.36
N GLY A 67 -19.98 -1.40 -17.05
CA GLY A 67 -18.89 -0.63 -17.63
C GLY A 67 -18.79 0.82 -17.13
N ILE A 68 -19.56 1.21 -16.10
CA ILE A 68 -19.55 2.56 -15.54
C ILE A 68 -18.30 2.78 -14.67
N LYS A 69 -17.87 1.73 -13.95
CA LYS A 69 -16.63 1.71 -13.16
C LYS A 69 -15.60 0.80 -13.84
N SER A 70 -14.33 1.19 -13.84
CA SER A 70 -13.22 0.44 -14.45
C SER A 70 -12.50 -0.54 -13.52
N TYR A 71 -12.94 -0.64 -12.28
CA TYR A 71 -12.34 -1.47 -11.26
C TYR A 71 -13.42 -2.09 -10.38
N ARG A 72 -13.04 -3.16 -9.69
CA ARG A 72 -13.89 -3.89 -8.73
C ARG A 72 -13.38 -3.67 -7.32
N LEU A 73 -14.33 -3.68 -6.40
CA LEU A 73 -14.06 -3.74 -4.98
C LEU A 73 -14.24 -5.18 -4.49
N GLY A 74 -13.54 -5.52 -3.42
CA GLY A 74 -13.62 -6.80 -2.73
C GLY A 74 -13.65 -6.63 -1.22
N MET A 75 -14.03 -7.70 -0.52
CA MET A 75 -13.99 -7.74 0.94
C MET A 75 -12.55 -8.00 1.41
N THR A 76 -11.71 -6.96 1.40
CA THR A 76 -10.29 -7.01 1.79
C THR A 76 -10.12 -7.26 3.30
N TYR A 77 -8.87 -7.36 3.77
CA TYR A 77 -8.57 -7.45 5.21
C TYR A 77 -9.12 -6.25 6.00
N PHE A 78 -9.29 -5.09 5.36
CA PHE A 78 -9.80 -3.87 5.99
C PHE A 78 -11.33 -3.78 6.00
N ALA A 79 -12.04 -4.80 5.53
CA ALA A 79 -13.49 -4.70 5.33
C ALA A 79 -14.30 -4.59 6.63
N ASP A 80 -13.72 -4.87 7.80
CA ASP A 80 -14.34 -4.65 9.12
C ASP A 80 -14.01 -3.28 9.75
N MET A 81 -13.35 -2.40 9.00
CA MET A 81 -13.07 -1.01 9.38
C MET A 81 -13.97 -0.06 8.59
N ASP A 82 -14.54 0.93 9.26
CA ASP A 82 -15.20 2.02 8.52
C ASP A 82 -14.13 2.95 7.93
N ASN A 83 -14.51 3.81 6.99
CA ASN A 83 -13.51 4.63 6.29
C ASN A 83 -12.83 5.65 7.22
N GLN A 84 -13.50 6.10 8.29
CA GLN A 84 -12.87 7.02 9.23
C GLN A 84 -11.78 6.29 10.01
N GLU A 85 -12.09 5.12 10.56
CA GLU A 85 -11.13 4.26 11.24
C GLU A 85 -9.95 3.91 10.32
N TYR A 86 -10.23 3.46 9.10
CA TYR A 86 -9.19 3.15 8.10
C TYR A 86 -8.28 4.34 7.82
N ARG A 87 -8.84 5.53 7.63
CA ARG A 87 -8.04 6.74 7.40
C ARG A 87 -7.18 7.10 8.60
N GLU A 88 -7.68 6.91 9.81
CA GLU A 88 -6.96 7.28 11.04
C GLU A 88 -5.88 6.26 11.41
N THR A 89 -6.11 4.97 11.15
CA THR A 89 -5.21 3.90 11.61
C THR A 89 -4.27 3.35 10.52
N VAL A 90 -4.68 3.38 9.25
CA VAL A 90 -3.91 2.80 8.14
C VAL A 90 -3.33 3.89 7.23
N SER A 91 -4.15 4.86 6.81
CA SER A 91 -3.77 5.85 5.78
C SER A 91 -2.95 7.02 6.33
N LYS A 92 -3.50 7.81 7.26
CA LYS A 92 -2.90 9.09 7.72
C LYS A 92 -1.61 8.95 8.53
N GLY A 93 -1.35 7.79 9.12
CA GLY A 93 -0.15 7.54 9.92
C GLY A 93 1.08 7.19 9.08
N CYS A 94 0.92 7.03 7.77
CA CYS A 94 1.93 6.42 6.94
C CYS A 94 2.92 7.43 6.32
N LEU A 95 2.44 8.60 5.90
CA LEU A 95 3.27 9.75 5.53
C LEU A 95 3.08 10.90 6.51
N LEU A 96 4.17 11.55 6.89
CA LEU A 96 4.10 12.79 7.68
C LEU A 96 3.48 13.92 6.85
N PRO A 97 2.85 14.94 7.45
CA PRO A 97 2.24 16.04 6.71
C PRO A 97 3.15 16.62 5.63
N PHE A 98 2.66 16.66 4.39
CA PHE A 98 3.44 17.09 3.25
C PHE A 98 3.87 18.56 3.37
N ASN A 99 5.16 18.79 3.64
CA ASN A 99 5.69 20.14 3.74
C ASN A 99 5.98 20.73 2.33
N ARG A 100 5.00 21.46 1.80
CA ARG A 100 5.08 22.13 0.48
C ARG A 100 6.19 23.17 0.34
N THR A 101 6.78 23.64 1.44
CA THR A 101 7.81 24.71 1.44
C THR A 101 9.22 24.20 1.73
N LYS A 102 9.40 22.90 2.04
CA LYS A 102 10.72 22.30 2.27
C LYS A 102 11.53 22.40 0.97
N SER A 103 12.60 23.21 0.99
CA SER A 103 13.60 23.23 -0.09
C SER A 103 14.21 21.84 -0.18
N ARG A 104 13.94 21.13 -1.27
CA ARG A 104 14.48 19.79 -1.48
C ARG A 104 15.90 19.95 -2.03
N SER A 105 16.89 19.48 -1.30
CA SER A 105 18.30 19.42 -1.72
C SER A 105 18.56 18.36 -2.81
N ALA A 106 17.50 17.80 -3.40
CA ALA A 106 17.60 16.77 -4.42
C ALA A 106 18.09 17.36 -5.75
N VAL A 107 18.70 16.51 -6.56
CA VAL A 107 18.93 16.84 -7.97
C VAL A 107 17.57 16.77 -8.67
N THR A 108 17.21 17.83 -9.40
CA THR A 108 15.98 17.82 -10.23
C THR A 108 16.15 16.86 -11.39
N PHE A 109 15.17 15.99 -11.62
CA PHE A 109 15.14 15.12 -12.79
C PHE A 109 15.25 15.94 -14.09
N LEU A 110 16.28 15.67 -14.87
CA LEU A 110 16.46 16.25 -16.20
C LEU A 110 15.94 15.28 -17.24
N ARG A 111 14.88 15.69 -17.93
CA ARG A 111 14.33 14.94 -19.07
C ARG A 111 15.37 14.83 -20.18
N GLN A 112 15.41 13.71 -20.87
CA GLN A 112 16.27 13.51 -22.03
C GLN A 112 15.87 14.48 -23.15
N ALA A 113 16.84 15.27 -23.63
CA ALA A 113 16.63 16.17 -24.75
C ALA A 113 16.33 15.35 -26.03
N GLY A 114 15.22 15.64 -26.71
CA GLY A 114 14.86 15.03 -27.99
C GLY A 114 13.64 14.10 -27.97
N GLY A 115 12.95 13.93 -26.84
CA GLY A 115 11.65 13.24 -26.79
C GLY A 115 11.71 11.81 -27.30
N ALA A 116 12.66 11.01 -26.79
CA ALA A 116 12.79 9.60 -27.14
C ALA A 116 11.44 8.89 -26.94
N GLN A 117 11.04 8.11 -27.94
CA GLN A 117 9.80 7.35 -27.86
C GLN A 117 9.93 6.29 -26.75
N LEU A 118 9.20 6.48 -25.66
CA LEU A 118 9.17 5.53 -24.55
C LEU A 118 8.50 4.22 -25.00
N PRO A 119 8.87 3.07 -24.39
CA PRO A 119 8.11 1.84 -24.54
C PRO A 119 6.63 2.08 -24.23
N LYS A 120 5.74 1.40 -24.94
CA LYS A 120 4.29 1.50 -24.66
C LYS A 120 3.93 0.89 -23.30
N ASP A 121 4.66 -0.17 -22.95
CA ASP A 121 4.42 -0.98 -21.77
C ASP A 121 5.76 -1.22 -21.06
N VAL A 122 5.76 -1.02 -19.74
CA VAL A 122 6.88 -1.32 -18.86
C VAL A 122 6.34 -2.09 -17.68
N ASP A 123 6.97 -3.22 -17.36
CA ASP A 123 6.71 -4.01 -16.17
C ASP A 123 8.04 -4.53 -15.63
N TRP A 124 8.43 -4.04 -14.46
CA TRP A 124 9.69 -4.39 -13.82
C TRP A 124 9.65 -5.69 -13.01
N ARG A 125 8.46 -6.27 -12.77
CA ARG A 125 8.28 -7.48 -11.94
C ARG A 125 9.04 -8.67 -12.52
N ASP A 126 8.90 -8.89 -13.83
CA ASP A 126 9.51 -10.03 -14.52
C ASP A 126 10.93 -9.72 -15.05
N LYS A 127 11.49 -8.56 -14.68
CA LYS A 127 12.81 -8.11 -15.12
C LYS A 127 13.87 -8.16 -14.03
N GLY A 128 13.50 -8.63 -12.83
CA GLY A 128 14.41 -8.77 -11.69
C GLY A 128 14.59 -7.49 -10.86
N PHE A 129 13.80 -6.45 -11.12
CA PHE A 129 13.92 -5.15 -10.44
C PHE A 129 13.02 -5.03 -9.19
N VAL A 130 12.17 -6.01 -8.93
CA VAL A 130 11.13 -5.92 -7.89
C VAL A 130 11.14 -7.19 -7.04
N THR A 131 11.32 -7.04 -5.73
CA THR A 131 11.18 -8.12 -4.74
C THR A 131 9.72 -8.56 -4.59
N SER A 132 9.46 -9.64 -3.84
CA SER A 132 8.10 -10.04 -3.47
C SER A 132 7.34 -8.91 -2.77
N VAL A 133 6.01 -8.90 -2.88
CA VAL A 133 5.17 -8.00 -2.06
C VAL A 133 5.39 -8.33 -0.58
N LYS A 134 5.62 -7.29 0.21
CA LYS A 134 5.76 -7.36 1.67
C LYS A 134 4.50 -6.80 2.33
N ASP A 135 4.47 -6.82 3.66
CA ASP A 135 3.31 -6.39 4.45
C ASP A 135 3.77 -5.57 5.66
N GLN A 136 3.40 -4.28 5.68
CA GLN A 136 3.72 -3.34 6.75
C GLN A 136 2.89 -3.55 8.03
N LYS A 137 1.88 -4.42 7.99
CA LYS A 137 0.99 -4.70 9.12
C LYS A 137 0.37 -3.41 9.69
N ASP A 138 0.29 -3.30 11.01
CA ASP A 138 -0.32 -2.19 11.72
C ASP A 138 0.70 -1.06 12.04
N CYS A 139 1.74 -0.92 11.23
CA CYS A 139 2.79 0.11 11.38
C CYS A 139 2.75 1.10 10.21
N GLY A 140 2.76 2.41 10.50
CA GLY A 140 2.79 3.50 9.51
C GLY A 140 4.15 3.66 8.81
N SER A 141 4.60 2.61 8.13
CA SER A 141 5.97 2.50 7.58
C SER A 141 6.01 2.29 6.07
N CYS A 142 4.91 2.53 5.34
CA CYS A 142 4.89 2.49 3.88
C CYS A 142 5.99 3.33 3.21
N TRP A 143 6.40 4.44 3.84
CA TRP A 143 7.53 5.24 3.39
C TRP A 143 8.84 4.42 3.36
N ALA A 144 9.05 3.53 4.33
CA ALA A 144 10.19 2.63 4.36
C ALA A 144 10.09 1.59 3.23
N PHE A 145 8.93 0.94 3.06
CA PHE A 145 8.69 -0.03 1.97
C PHE A 145 8.81 0.57 0.57
N SER A 146 8.34 1.81 0.40
CA SER A 146 8.49 2.55 -0.85
C SER A 146 9.96 2.87 -1.13
N ALA A 147 10.72 3.29 -0.11
CA ALA A 147 12.14 3.60 -0.23
C ALA A 147 12.98 2.34 -0.51
N THR A 148 12.80 1.26 0.26
CA THR A 148 13.49 -0.01 0.02
C THR A 148 13.19 -0.52 -1.37
N GLY A 149 11.92 -0.57 -1.79
CA GLY A 149 11.55 -1.05 -3.12
C GLY A 149 12.22 -0.31 -4.28
N ALA A 150 12.41 1.01 -4.17
CA ALA A 150 13.15 1.77 -5.17
C ALA A 150 14.67 1.51 -5.11
N LEU A 151 15.23 1.40 -3.90
CA LEU A 151 16.65 1.11 -3.70
C LEU A 151 17.03 -0.31 -4.14
N GLU A 152 16.16 -1.29 -3.93
CA GLU A 152 16.26 -2.66 -4.44
C GLU A 152 16.36 -2.68 -5.96
N GLY A 153 15.46 -1.96 -6.64
CA GLY A 153 15.45 -1.85 -8.10
C GLY A 153 16.72 -1.18 -8.66
N GLN A 154 17.21 -0.12 -8.02
CA GLN A 154 18.45 0.54 -8.44
C GLN A 154 19.70 -0.30 -8.14
N THR A 155 19.70 -1.04 -7.03
CA THR A 155 20.77 -1.99 -6.69
C THR A 155 20.84 -3.11 -7.72
N PHE A 156 19.69 -3.67 -8.12
CA PHE A 156 19.63 -4.65 -9.20
C PHE A 156 20.13 -4.06 -10.52
N ARG A 157 19.71 -2.84 -10.87
CA ARG A 157 20.17 -2.16 -12.10
C ARG A 157 21.69 -2.05 -12.18
N LYS A 158 22.35 -1.72 -11.07
CA LYS A 158 23.80 -1.56 -11.00
C LYS A 158 24.56 -2.88 -10.95
N THR A 159 24.05 -3.84 -10.20
CA THR A 159 24.82 -5.04 -9.81
C THR A 159 24.36 -6.33 -10.49
N GLY A 160 23.16 -6.33 -11.07
CA GLY A 160 22.48 -7.54 -11.57
C GLY A 160 21.98 -8.48 -10.46
N LYS A 161 22.05 -8.08 -9.19
CA LYS A 161 21.63 -8.89 -8.04
C LYS A 161 20.48 -8.22 -7.31
N LEU A 162 19.35 -8.92 -7.21
CA LEU A 162 18.19 -8.44 -6.47
C LEU A 162 18.36 -8.91 -5.03
N VAL A 163 18.34 -7.96 -4.11
CA VAL A 163 18.52 -8.19 -2.67
C VAL A 163 17.31 -7.57 -1.98
N SER A 164 16.68 -8.30 -1.07
CA SER A 164 15.61 -7.74 -0.22
C SER A 164 16.27 -6.89 0.87
N LEU A 165 15.85 -5.63 1.01
CA LEU A 165 16.44 -4.67 1.94
C LEU A 165 15.56 -4.47 3.17
N SER A 166 16.18 -4.10 4.29
CA SER A 166 15.49 -3.95 5.58
C SER A 166 14.69 -2.65 5.67
N GLU A 167 13.36 -2.76 5.74
CA GLU A 167 12.53 -1.62 6.16
C GLU A 167 12.72 -1.28 7.64
N GLN A 168 12.98 -2.30 8.48
CA GLN A 168 13.10 -2.10 9.93
C GLN A 168 14.29 -1.22 10.29
N GLN A 169 15.42 -1.34 9.59
CA GLN A 169 16.53 -0.43 9.80
C GLN A 169 16.12 1.03 9.51
N LEU A 170 15.32 1.27 8.47
CA LEU A 170 14.82 2.62 8.21
C LEU A 170 13.93 3.10 9.36
N VAL A 171 12.98 2.26 9.80
CA VAL A 171 12.07 2.54 10.93
C VAL A 171 12.86 2.91 12.18
N ASP A 172 13.89 2.13 12.53
CA ASP A 172 14.63 2.28 13.79
C ASP A 172 15.72 3.37 13.73
N CYS A 173 16.34 3.61 12.57
CA CYS A 173 17.58 4.39 12.49
C CYS A 173 17.46 5.76 11.82
N SER A 174 16.39 6.04 11.07
CA SER A 174 16.28 7.28 10.28
C SER A 174 15.59 8.45 11.00
N GLY A 175 15.43 8.34 12.33
CA GLY A 175 14.78 9.36 13.17
C GLY A 175 15.39 10.76 13.03
N ASP A 176 16.72 10.84 13.08
CA ASP A 176 17.46 12.11 12.96
C ASP A 176 17.31 12.79 11.58
N TYR A 177 16.80 12.07 10.57
CA TYR A 177 16.53 12.57 9.22
C TYR A 177 15.09 13.07 9.06
N GLY A 178 14.25 12.92 10.09
CA GLY A 178 12.88 13.43 10.16
C GLY A 178 11.79 12.36 10.02
N ASN A 179 12.14 11.09 9.88
CA ASN A 179 11.17 10.00 9.93
C ASN A 179 10.80 9.69 11.40
N MET A 180 9.61 9.17 11.63
CA MET A 180 9.07 8.88 12.97
C MET A 180 8.71 7.40 13.12
N GLY A 181 9.49 6.51 12.54
CA GLY A 181 9.26 5.06 12.61
C GLY A 181 7.87 4.67 12.09
N CYS A 182 7.09 3.98 12.92
CA CYS A 182 5.69 3.65 12.67
C CYS A 182 4.72 4.83 12.74
N GLY A 183 5.17 6.01 13.21
CA GLY A 183 4.44 7.27 13.19
C GLY A 183 4.52 8.02 11.84
N GLY A 184 5.11 7.41 10.82
CA GLY A 184 5.18 7.96 9.46
C GLY A 184 6.53 8.55 9.10
N GLY A 185 6.73 8.78 7.81
CA GLY A 185 8.00 9.29 7.29
C GLY A 185 7.92 9.66 5.82
N TRP A 186 9.09 9.86 5.21
CA TRP A 186 9.25 10.22 3.79
C TRP A 186 10.42 9.46 3.16
N MET A 187 10.21 8.98 1.94
CA MET A 187 11.20 8.20 1.18
C MET A 187 12.51 8.99 0.96
N ASP A 188 12.41 10.29 0.69
CA ASP A 188 13.58 11.16 0.50
C ASP A 188 14.47 11.25 1.74
N ASP A 189 13.86 11.29 2.92
CA ASP A 189 14.58 11.36 4.20
C ASP A 189 15.20 9.99 4.53
N ALA A 190 14.55 8.89 4.13
CA ALA A 190 15.16 7.55 4.14
C ALA A 190 16.38 7.45 3.21
N PHE A 191 16.31 7.99 1.99
CA PHE A 191 17.45 7.96 1.05
C PHE A 191 18.65 8.77 1.55
N LYS A 192 18.41 9.90 2.24
CA LYS A 192 19.47 10.67 2.91
C LYS A 192 20.12 9.85 4.02
N TYR A 193 19.32 9.21 4.87
CA TYR A 193 19.83 8.32 5.91
C TYR A 193 20.75 7.25 5.31
N VAL A 194 20.29 6.51 4.28
CA VAL A 194 21.11 5.42 3.70
C VAL A 194 22.43 5.95 3.13
N LYS A 195 22.41 7.13 2.53
CA LYS A 195 23.61 7.77 1.99
C LYS A 195 24.61 8.09 3.10
N ASP A 196 24.16 8.77 4.14
CA ASP A 196 25.03 9.29 5.20
C ASP A 196 25.45 8.17 6.18
N ASN A 197 24.61 7.16 6.38
CA ASN A 197 24.90 5.93 7.13
C ASN A 197 25.92 5.02 6.41
N GLY A 198 26.08 5.18 5.09
CA GLY A 198 26.99 4.39 4.26
C GLY A 198 26.45 3.03 3.83
N GLY A 199 25.17 2.75 4.05
CA GLY A 199 24.55 1.48 3.67
C GLY A 199 23.20 1.24 4.33
N LEU A 200 22.49 0.25 3.78
CA LEU A 200 21.28 -0.35 4.32
C LEU A 200 21.44 -1.87 4.33
N ASP A 201 21.08 -2.51 5.43
CA ASP A 201 21.18 -3.94 5.64
C ASP A 201 20.12 -4.70 4.83
N THR A 202 20.35 -6.00 4.67
CA THR A 202 19.38 -6.91 4.06
C THR A 202 18.20 -7.18 5.00
N GLU A 203 17.06 -7.53 4.42
CA GLU A 203 15.89 -8.03 5.18
C GLU A 203 16.27 -9.24 6.06
N ASP A 204 17.11 -10.15 5.55
CA ASP A 204 17.49 -11.37 6.27
C ASP A 204 18.32 -11.08 7.54
N SER A 205 19.16 -10.04 7.51
CA SER A 205 20.01 -9.64 8.63
C SER A 205 19.31 -8.71 9.62
N TYR A 206 18.33 -7.95 9.15
CA TYR A 206 17.55 -7.01 9.97
C TYR A 206 16.05 -7.11 9.61
N PRO A 207 15.36 -8.16 10.09
CA PRO A 207 13.99 -8.47 9.69
C PRO A 207 12.97 -7.41 10.12
N TYR A 208 11.89 -7.30 9.36
CA TYR A 208 10.76 -6.45 9.68
C TYR A 208 9.95 -6.92 10.89
N GLU A 209 9.76 -6.03 11.87
CA GLU A 209 9.08 -6.30 13.14
C GLU A 209 7.76 -5.53 13.30
N ALA A 210 7.44 -4.60 12.38
CA ALA A 210 6.21 -3.79 12.40
C ALA A 210 5.98 -2.99 13.71
N GLN A 211 7.07 -2.53 14.32
CA GLN A 211 7.05 -1.72 15.53
C GLN A 211 8.31 -0.85 15.58
N ASP A 212 8.29 0.21 16.39
CA ASP A 212 9.49 1.00 16.64
C ASP A 212 10.49 0.22 17.51
N GLY A 213 11.77 0.27 17.15
CA GLY A 213 12.86 -0.35 17.89
C GLY A 213 14.07 0.56 18.04
N GLU A 214 15.08 0.08 18.77
CA GLU A 214 16.39 0.74 18.80
C GLU A 214 17.16 0.45 17.51
N CYS A 215 17.95 1.40 17.01
CA CYS A 215 18.75 1.19 15.80
C CYS A 215 19.82 0.10 16.01
N ARG A 216 19.79 -0.96 15.20
CA ARG A 216 20.70 -2.13 15.26
C ARG A 216 21.52 -2.34 13.98
N TYR A 217 21.81 -1.27 13.23
CA TYR A 217 22.56 -1.35 11.97
C TYR A 217 23.92 -2.05 12.15
N ASP A 218 24.23 -2.99 11.27
CA ASP A 218 25.52 -3.69 11.23
C ASP A 218 26.20 -3.53 9.86
N PRO A 219 27.33 -2.80 9.75
CA PRO A 219 28.01 -2.57 8.48
C PRO A 219 28.55 -3.85 7.81
N SER A 220 28.56 -5.00 8.49
CA SER A 220 28.89 -6.30 7.89
C SER A 220 27.75 -6.92 7.07
N HIS A 221 26.54 -6.35 7.13
CA HIS A 221 25.33 -6.88 6.53
C HIS A 221 24.71 -5.98 5.44
N ILE A 222 25.49 -5.02 4.92
CA ILE A 222 25.06 -4.07 3.89
C ILE A 222 24.57 -4.81 2.63
N GLY A 223 23.28 -4.62 2.32
CA GLY A 223 22.64 -5.10 1.10
C GLY A 223 22.67 -4.07 -0.04
N ALA A 224 22.66 -2.78 0.29
CA ALA A 224 22.69 -1.69 -0.69
C ALA A 224 23.33 -0.41 -0.13
N THR A 225 23.81 0.45 -1.02
CA THR A 225 24.34 1.78 -0.69
C THR A 225 23.59 2.85 -1.49
N CYS A 226 23.55 4.08 -0.98
CA CYS A 226 22.95 5.22 -1.66
C CYS A 226 23.98 6.34 -1.79
N THR A 227 24.00 7.04 -2.94
CA THR A 227 24.88 8.21 -3.17
C THR A 227 24.09 9.52 -3.19
N GLY A 228 22.77 9.43 -3.26
CA GLY A 228 21.84 10.54 -3.33
C GLY A 228 20.49 10.08 -3.87
N TYR A 229 19.61 11.03 -4.18
CA TYR A 229 18.31 10.74 -4.79
C TYR A 229 17.93 11.86 -5.75
N VAL A 230 17.00 11.54 -6.66
CA VAL A 230 16.50 12.46 -7.67
C VAL A 230 15.00 12.62 -7.46
N ASP A 231 14.55 13.87 -7.39
CA ASP A 231 13.13 14.23 -7.39
C ASP A 231 12.63 14.38 -8.82
N ILE A 232 11.51 13.72 -9.13
CA ILE A 232 10.79 13.90 -10.38
C ILE A 232 10.00 15.20 -10.30
N THR A 233 9.87 15.89 -11.44
CA THR A 233 9.10 17.14 -11.51
C THR A 233 7.68 16.94 -10.99
N ARG A 234 7.34 17.72 -9.95
CA ARG A 234 6.08 17.62 -9.23
C ARG A 234 4.87 17.72 -10.16
N GLY A 235 4.02 16.70 -10.12
CA GLY A 235 2.76 16.60 -10.86
C GLY A 235 2.93 16.25 -12.35
N ASP A 236 4.16 16.06 -12.83
CA ASP A 236 4.42 15.74 -14.23
C ASP A 236 4.42 14.22 -14.45
N GLU A 237 3.25 13.68 -14.83
CA GLU A 237 3.10 12.26 -15.16
C GLU A 237 4.00 11.82 -16.33
N SER A 238 4.35 12.73 -17.26
CA SER A 238 5.27 12.41 -18.36
C SER A 238 6.70 12.26 -17.87
N ALA A 239 7.15 13.09 -16.94
CA ALA A 239 8.46 12.95 -16.29
C ALA A 239 8.52 11.67 -15.45
N LEU A 240 7.45 11.33 -14.72
CA LEU A 240 7.33 10.06 -14.01
C LEU A 240 7.42 8.86 -14.97
N GLN A 241 6.74 8.94 -16.12
CA GLN A 241 6.74 7.86 -17.11
C GLN A 241 8.13 7.63 -17.68
N GLU A 242 8.84 8.72 -17.98
CA GLU A 242 10.21 8.70 -18.48
C GLU A 242 11.17 8.08 -17.45
N ALA A 243 11.04 8.44 -16.17
CA ALA A 243 11.84 7.84 -15.10
C ALA A 243 11.53 6.35 -14.94
N VAL A 244 10.26 5.94 -14.87
CA VAL A 244 9.88 4.52 -14.76
C VAL A 244 10.40 3.72 -15.95
N ALA A 245 10.39 4.29 -17.15
CA ALA A 245 10.87 3.62 -18.36
C ALA A 245 12.40 3.43 -18.39
N ASN A 246 13.15 4.47 -18.03
CA ASN A 246 14.58 4.53 -18.29
C ASN A 246 15.45 4.23 -17.05
N ILE A 247 14.88 4.37 -15.86
CA ILE A 247 15.59 4.28 -14.58
C ILE A 247 15.20 3.01 -13.82
N GLY A 248 13.92 2.64 -13.77
CA GLY A 248 13.44 1.50 -13.00
C GLY A 248 12.25 1.85 -12.10
N PRO A 249 11.97 1.04 -11.06
CA PRO A 249 10.95 1.37 -10.07
C PRO A 249 11.21 2.72 -9.37
N VAL A 250 10.13 3.47 -9.12
CA VAL A 250 10.15 4.83 -8.55
C VAL A 250 9.26 4.88 -7.31
N SER A 251 9.77 5.42 -6.20
CA SER A 251 8.97 5.69 -5.01
C SER A 251 7.99 6.82 -5.30
N VAL A 252 6.71 6.63 -4.99
CA VAL A 252 5.66 7.63 -5.18
C VAL A 252 4.80 7.73 -3.92
N ALA A 253 4.24 8.91 -3.66
CA ALA A 253 3.23 9.11 -2.65
C ALA A 253 1.87 9.36 -3.30
N ILE A 254 0.81 8.80 -2.73
CA ILE A 254 -0.57 8.89 -3.21
C ILE A 254 -1.54 9.27 -2.10
N ASP A 255 -2.74 9.69 -2.49
CA ASP A 255 -3.94 9.69 -1.65
C ASP A 255 -4.58 8.29 -1.68
N ALA A 256 -4.50 7.59 -0.56
CA ALA A 256 -5.08 6.26 -0.35
C ALA A 256 -6.25 6.28 0.65
N GLY A 257 -6.73 7.47 1.06
CA GLY A 257 -7.70 7.61 2.14
C GLY A 257 -9.13 7.18 1.80
N HIS A 258 -9.44 6.90 0.53
CA HIS A 258 -10.78 6.60 0.07
C HIS A 258 -11.22 5.15 0.38
N ALA A 259 -12.52 4.97 0.65
CA ALA A 259 -13.10 3.63 0.88
C ALA A 259 -12.95 2.70 -0.34
N SER A 260 -12.92 3.28 -1.54
CA SER A 260 -12.66 2.56 -2.78
C SER A 260 -11.23 2.05 -2.88
N PHE A 261 -10.23 2.76 -2.34
CA PHE A 261 -8.86 2.28 -2.24
C PHE A 261 -8.73 1.19 -1.17
N GLN A 262 -9.31 1.41 0.02
CA GLN A 262 -9.36 0.45 1.12
C GLN A 262 -9.86 -0.93 0.66
N LEU A 263 -10.88 -0.94 -0.20
CA LEU A 263 -11.57 -2.14 -0.68
C LEU A 263 -11.18 -2.54 -2.11
N TYR A 264 -10.14 -1.94 -2.70
CA TYR A 264 -9.72 -2.26 -4.06
C TYR A 264 -9.35 -3.75 -4.21
N GLU A 265 -9.86 -4.38 -5.27
CA GLU A 265 -9.56 -5.79 -5.59
C GLU A 265 -8.89 -5.94 -6.97
N SER A 266 -9.41 -5.29 -8.01
CA SER A 266 -8.87 -5.45 -9.38
C SER A 266 -9.33 -4.38 -10.35
N GLY A 267 -8.63 -4.24 -11.48
CA GLY A 267 -8.96 -3.33 -12.58
C GLY A 267 -8.29 -1.97 -12.43
N ILE A 268 -8.59 -1.04 -13.35
CA ILE A 268 -7.97 0.29 -13.34
C ILE A 268 -8.71 1.19 -12.35
N TYR A 269 -8.08 1.43 -11.21
CA TYR A 269 -8.55 2.31 -10.15
C TYR A 269 -8.67 3.75 -10.66
N ASP A 270 -9.88 4.29 -10.53
CA ASP A 270 -10.26 5.63 -10.99
C ASP A 270 -11.24 6.24 -9.98
N GLU A 271 -10.70 7.00 -9.04
CA GLU A 271 -11.42 7.67 -7.96
C GLU A 271 -11.42 9.19 -8.20
N PRO A 272 -12.53 9.78 -8.67
CA PRO A 272 -12.61 11.21 -8.97
C PRO A 272 -12.36 12.11 -7.75
N ASP A 273 -12.64 11.62 -6.54
CA ASP A 273 -12.48 12.41 -5.32
C ASP A 273 -11.06 12.39 -4.75
N CYS A 274 -10.15 11.57 -5.32
CA CYS A 274 -8.75 11.51 -4.92
C CYS A 274 -8.07 12.87 -5.04
N SER A 275 -7.41 13.28 -3.96
CA SER A 275 -6.59 14.49 -3.94
C SER A 275 -5.30 14.30 -4.73
N SER A 276 -4.95 15.31 -5.54
CA SER A 276 -3.61 15.38 -6.15
C SER A 276 -2.54 15.90 -5.20
N SER A 277 -2.89 16.21 -3.94
CA SER A 277 -1.98 16.94 -3.05
C SER A 277 -2.07 16.65 -1.55
N GLU A 278 -3.10 15.95 -1.10
CA GLU A 278 -3.22 15.41 0.25
C GLU A 278 -2.74 13.95 0.21
N LEU A 279 -1.42 13.78 0.17
CA LEU A 279 -0.81 12.46 0.08
C LEU A 279 -0.67 11.87 1.49
N ASP A 280 -1.02 10.61 1.65
CA ASP A 280 -0.98 9.92 2.94
C ASP A 280 -0.33 8.53 2.87
N HIS A 281 -0.08 7.98 1.68
CA HIS A 281 0.49 6.63 1.53
C HIS A 281 1.67 6.56 0.54
N GLY A 282 2.75 5.90 0.92
CA GLY A 282 3.96 5.69 0.12
C GLY A 282 3.95 4.33 -0.58
N VAL A 283 4.05 4.32 -1.91
CA VAL A 283 4.00 3.10 -2.73
C VAL A 283 5.09 3.13 -3.80
N LEU A 284 5.20 2.07 -4.62
CA LEU A 284 6.25 1.95 -5.63
C LEU A 284 5.65 1.79 -7.03
N ALA A 285 5.89 2.75 -7.91
CA ALA A 285 5.55 2.62 -9.32
C ALA A 285 6.56 1.67 -10.00
N VAL A 286 6.09 0.50 -10.42
CA VAL A 286 6.93 -0.57 -11.02
C VAL A 286 6.68 -0.76 -12.51
N GLY A 287 5.85 0.08 -13.11
CA GLY A 287 5.52 -0.04 -14.51
C GLY A 287 4.34 0.83 -14.92
N TYR A 288 3.98 0.72 -16.19
CA TYR A 288 2.81 1.32 -16.79
C TYR A 288 2.43 0.59 -18.07
N SER A 289 1.18 0.70 -18.47
CA SER A 289 0.66 0.15 -19.72
C SER A 289 -0.66 0.84 -20.05
N SER A 290 -1.44 0.25 -20.94
CA SER A 290 -2.78 0.69 -21.35
C SER A 290 -3.67 -0.54 -21.55
N GLU A 291 -4.92 -0.50 -21.08
CA GLU A 291 -5.92 -1.56 -21.25
C GLU A 291 -7.25 -0.90 -21.63
N ASP A 292 -7.91 -1.39 -22.69
CA ASP A 292 -9.18 -0.85 -23.20
C ASP A 292 -9.21 0.68 -23.40
N GLY A 293 -8.10 1.23 -23.93
CA GLY A 293 -7.96 2.66 -24.19
C GLY A 293 -7.73 3.52 -22.94
N LYS A 294 -7.50 2.90 -21.78
CA LYS A 294 -7.15 3.58 -20.53
C LYS A 294 -5.70 3.29 -20.15
N ASP A 295 -4.93 4.35 -20.01
CA ASP A 295 -3.56 4.28 -19.51
C ASP A 295 -3.56 4.02 -18.01
N TYR A 296 -2.64 3.19 -17.52
CA TYR A 296 -2.48 2.97 -16.08
C TYR A 296 -1.01 2.89 -15.66
N TRP A 297 -0.79 3.21 -14.38
CA TRP A 297 0.40 2.90 -13.61
C TRP A 297 0.24 1.54 -12.95
N LEU A 298 1.27 0.71 -13.01
CA LEU A 298 1.36 -0.51 -12.23
C LEU A 298 2.12 -0.20 -10.93
N VAL A 299 1.44 -0.33 -9.80
CA VAL A 299 1.95 0.12 -8.50
C VAL A 299 1.98 -1.05 -7.52
N LYS A 300 3.12 -1.24 -6.86
CA LYS A 300 3.31 -2.21 -5.77
C LYS A 300 2.91 -1.56 -4.45
N ASN A 301 2.04 -2.22 -3.70
CA ASN A 301 1.64 -1.83 -2.35
C ASN A 301 2.40 -2.65 -1.29
N SER A 302 2.22 -2.29 -0.02
CA SER A 302 2.86 -2.89 1.16
C SER A 302 1.85 -3.49 2.14
N TRP A 303 0.71 -3.99 1.64
CA TRP A 303 -0.37 -4.58 2.46
C TRP A 303 -0.55 -6.09 2.23
N GLY A 304 0.54 -6.76 1.85
CA GLY A 304 0.53 -8.19 1.58
C GLY A 304 -0.17 -8.58 0.28
N LEU A 305 -0.16 -9.89 0.00
CA LEU A 305 -0.66 -10.45 -1.26
C LEU A 305 -2.18 -10.54 -1.34
N ASP A 306 -2.89 -10.48 -0.21
CA ASP A 306 -4.35 -10.62 -0.17
C ASP A 306 -5.10 -9.32 -0.47
N TRP A 307 -4.39 -8.20 -0.61
CA TRP A 307 -4.95 -6.91 -1.02
C TRP A 307 -4.70 -6.65 -2.52
N GLY A 308 -5.70 -6.11 -3.21
CA GLY A 308 -5.60 -5.77 -4.64
C GLY A 308 -5.25 -6.96 -5.54
N GLU A 309 -4.58 -6.67 -6.66
CA GLU A 309 -4.15 -7.68 -7.64
C GLU A 309 -2.84 -8.34 -7.18
N ARG A 310 -2.93 -9.22 -6.17
CA ARG A 310 -1.78 -9.87 -5.52
C ARG A 310 -0.79 -8.86 -4.94
N GLY A 311 -1.28 -7.85 -4.24
CA GLY A 311 -0.49 -6.77 -3.63
C GLY A 311 -0.16 -5.61 -4.55
N TYR A 312 -0.73 -5.59 -5.76
CA TYR A 312 -0.56 -4.50 -6.73
C TYR A 312 -1.89 -3.81 -7.01
N ILE A 313 -1.80 -2.60 -7.54
CA ILE A 313 -2.92 -1.83 -8.04
C ILE A 313 -2.57 -1.23 -9.41
N LYS A 314 -3.54 -1.24 -10.31
CA LYS A 314 -3.50 -0.44 -11.54
C LYS A 314 -4.16 0.89 -11.26
N MET A 315 -3.39 1.99 -11.25
CA MET A 315 -3.94 3.34 -11.04
C MET A 315 -4.07 4.07 -12.37
N ILE A 316 -5.19 4.74 -12.62
CA ILE A 316 -5.37 5.50 -13.87
C ILE A 316 -4.22 6.50 -14.08
N ARG A 317 -3.68 6.52 -15.30
CA ARG A 317 -2.57 7.37 -15.71
C ARG A 317 -3.05 8.41 -16.73
N ASN A 318 -2.35 9.55 -16.79
CA ASN A 318 -2.66 10.66 -17.69
C ASN A 318 -4.05 11.26 -17.44
N LYS A 319 -4.49 11.26 -16.18
CA LYS A 319 -5.81 11.75 -15.75
C LYS A 319 -5.66 12.81 -14.65
N HIS A 320 -4.99 13.90 -15.00
CA HIS A 320 -4.76 15.04 -14.12
C HIS A 320 -4.04 14.69 -12.82
N ASN A 321 -3.05 13.78 -12.88
CA ASN A 321 -2.29 13.35 -11.70
C ASN A 321 -3.21 12.86 -10.57
N GLN A 322 -4.16 11.98 -10.92
CA GLN A 322 -5.16 11.47 -9.98
C GLN A 322 -4.48 10.77 -8.79
N CYS A 323 -5.02 11.01 -7.59
CA CYS A 323 -4.44 10.59 -6.32
C CYS A 323 -3.01 11.11 -6.07
N GLY A 324 -2.51 12.04 -6.88
CA GLY A 324 -1.23 12.69 -6.67
C GLY A 324 0.00 11.82 -6.96
N ILE A 325 -0.13 10.75 -7.75
CA ILE A 325 0.95 9.78 -8.00
C ILE A 325 2.27 10.38 -8.49
N ALA A 326 2.23 11.49 -9.24
CA ALA A 326 3.41 12.23 -9.69
C ALA A 326 3.75 13.44 -8.80
N THR A 327 3.01 13.70 -7.72
CA THR A 327 3.19 14.89 -6.85
C THR A 327 4.46 14.82 -6.02
N SER A 328 4.81 13.64 -5.51
CA SER A 328 6.05 13.42 -4.76
C SER A 328 6.63 12.07 -5.16
N ALA A 329 7.32 12.07 -6.30
CA ALA A 329 7.97 10.90 -6.86
C ALA A 329 9.49 11.08 -6.86
N SER A 330 10.23 10.07 -6.40
CA SER A 330 11.68 10.11 -6.32
C SER A 330 12.30 8.71 -6.45
N TYR A 331 13.58 8.68 -6.82
CA TYR A 331 14.35 7.43 -6.87
C TYR A 331 15.77 7.63 -6.32
N PRO A 332 16.36 6.62 -5.66
CA PRO A 332 17.72 6.70 -5.14
C PRO A 332 18.76 6.53 -6.25
N LEU A 333 19.98 6.96 -5.98
CA LEU A 333 21.14 6.76 -6.83
C LEU A 333 22.08 5.76 -6.18
N VAL A 334 22.35 4.65 -6.85
CA VAL A 334 23.26 3.59 -6.37
C VAL A 334 24.57 3.63 -7.13
#